data_AF-A0A094GCW2-F1
#
_entry.id   AF-A0A094GCW2-F1
#
_cell.length_a   1.000
_cell.length_b   1.000
_cell.length_c   1.000
_cell.angle_alpha   90.00
_cell.angle_beta   90.00
_cell.angle_gamma   90.00
#
_symmetry.space_group_name_H-M   'P 1'
#
loop_
_entity.id
_entity.type
_entity.pdbx_description
1 polymer ?
#
loop_
_entity_poly.entity_id
_entity_poly.type
_entity_poly.pdbx_seq_one_letter_code
_entity_poly.pdbx_strand_id
1 'polypeptide(L)'
;MSVLQTRALGFQAIPHQVLDLSNVGATCLGALKQSIDCEEVVAELGQRQYHGSLKSITVTDTVCVASCKTALDSARGRMEEACAETPDMLPGMTVLSFIDSIITGWDETCLKDEISGEYCNNIIDALDEYDELEDIPKADLCSYCYGAKLSLMQRSEYSAYDEYYAAMLEYVNKECGMDYPITPIKEPPVYNGSRPDSCVSGKIIVTKEGDSCDSIAIANSVSGPTLYYINENLPNCTRIKAGLELCLPLPCTTHTITANDDFIELAVDSGVSYTDLIDWNLMLDSRCSNFWEGGPFWGRVICISPPGGKFKDGGSGGSVNPGKRDIGREGGSGNGYSDDFADTPTGEIGEGTIKNCGAYVQAQEGVGCAKMIVRANPSTPMDIFLRANPSLETAAKCDGNLKPGVWYCGTAHPLWNNERARQGGRTKHT
;
A
#
# COMPACT_ATOMS: atom_id res chain seq x y z
N MET A 1 -39.76 3.40 20.74
CA MET A 1 -38.44 3.39 21.39
C MET A 1 -37.64 2.26 20.76
N SER A 2 -36.84 2.58 19.74
CA SER A 2 -35.88 1.63 19.17
C SER A 2 -34.49 2.12 19.55
N VAL A 3 -33.69 1.18 20.01
CA VAL A 3 -32.40 1.33 20.66
C VAL A 3 -31.40 1.94 19.66
N LEU A 4 -31.06 3.22 19.86
CA LEU A 4 -29.83 3.82 19.33
C LEU A 4 -28.67 3.12 20.03
N GLN A 5 -28.21 2.02 19.44
CA GLN A 5 -26.92 1.45 19.74
C GLN A 5 -25.90 2.55 19.42
N THR A 6 -25.14 2.97 20.43
CA THR A 6 -24.09 3.98 20.35
C THR A 6 -23.15 3.63 19.21
N ARG A 7 -23.37 4.21 18.02
CA ARG A 7 -22.42 4.17 16.91
C ARG A 7 -21.17 4.92 17.38
N ALA A 8 -20.00 4.32 17.19
CA ALA A 8 -18.77 5.08 17.36
C ALA A 8 -18.83 6.24 16.36
N LEU A 9 -18.86 7.48 16.85
CA LEU A 9 -18.76 8.66 16.01
C LEU A 9 -17.27 8.87 15.73
N GLY A 10 -16.89 8.67 14.48
CA GLY A 10 -15.61 9.14 13.97
C GLY A 10 -14.80 8.14 13.19
N PHE A 11 -13.92 8.69 12.37
CA PHE A 11 -13.06 7.96 11.45
C PHE A 11 -11.65 8.56 11.45
N GLN A 12 -10.68 7.85 10.87
CA GLN A 12 -9.35 8.38 10.60
C GLN A 12 -9.27 8.77 9.12
N ALA A 13 -8.72 9.95 8.81
CA ALA A 13 -8.59 10.42 7.43
C ALA A 13 -7.71 9.51 6.56
N ILE A 14 -6.69 8.90 7.15
CA ILE A 14 -5.83 7.94 6.47
C ILE A 14 -6.22 6.54 6.92
N PRO A 15 -6.65 5.66 5.99
CA PRO A 15 -6.94 4.28 6.32
C PRO A 15 -5.70 3.60 6.91
N HIS A 16 -5.88 2.78 7.95
CA HIS A 16 -4.80 2.03 8.59
C HIS A 16 -3.96 1.20 7.60
N GLN A 17 -4.55 0.83 6.47
CA GLN A 17 -3.92 0.07 5.38
C GLN A 17 -2.85 0.88 4.62
N VAL A 18 -2.98 2.21 4.58
CA VAL A 18 -2.08 3.13 3.87
C VAL A 18 -0.98 3.68 4.79
N LEU A 19 -1.14 3.52 6.10
CA LEU A 19 -0.15 3.90 7.11
C LEU A 19 1.00 2.87 7.14
N ASP A 20 2.00 3.03 6.27
CA ASP A 20 3.30 2.39 6.49
C ASP A 20 3.98 3.06 7.70
N LEU A 21 3.92 2.36 8.83
CA LEU A 21 4.38 2.82 10.13
C LEU A 21 5.91 2.97 10.22
N SER A 22 6.66 2.53 9.21
CA SER A 22 8.12 2.49 9.24
C SER A 22 8.79 3.85 8.95
N ASN A 23 8.12 4.72 8.18
CA ASN A 23 8.69 6.00 7.71
C ASN A 23 8.02 7.25 8.32
N VAL A 24 7.00 7.08 9.17
CA VAL A 24 6.26 8.18 9.79
C VAL A 24 6.77 8.44 11.21
N GLY A 25 7.20 9.67 11.49
CA GLY A 25 7.65 10.07 12.83
C GLY A 25 6.56 9.89 13.90
N ALA A 26 6.94 9.56 15.12
CA ALA A 26 5.99 9.21 16.20
C ALA A 26 4.94 10.30 16.48
N THR A 27 5.30 11.58 16.36
CA THR A 27 4.37 12.72 16.52
C THR A 27 3.34 12.76 15.40
N CYS A 28 3.77 12.66 14.14
CA CYS A 28 2.88 12.58 12.99
C CYS A 28 1.95 11.37 13.13
N LEU A 29 2.51 10.19 13.41
CA LEU A 29 1.74 8.97 13.59
C LEU A 29 0.67 9.10 14.69
N GLY A 30 1.01 9.80 15.77
CA GLY A 30 0.07 10.13 16.85
C GLY A 30 -1.07 11.02 16.38
N ALA A 31 -0.81 11.98 15.49
CA ALA A 31 -1.85 12.82 14.88
C ALA A 31 -2.73 12.04 13.90
N LEU A 32 -2.13 11.21 13.04
CA LEU A 32 -2.84 10.39 12.03
C LEU A 32 -3.80 9.37 12.64
N LYS A 33 -3.48 8.85 13.82
CA LYS A 33 -4.32 7.87 14.54
C LYS A 33 -5.50 8.50 15.27
N GLN A 34 -5.59 9.83 15.37
CA GLN A 34 -6.70 10.47 16.06
C GLN A 34 -7.98 10.36 15.26
N SER A 35 -9.06 9.99 15.96
CA SER A 35 -10.40 9.96 15.39
C SER A 35 -10.89 11.39 15.12
N ILE A 36 -11.48 11.59 13.95
CA ILE A 36 -12.20 12.79 13.55
C ILE A 36 -13.65 12.61 13.97
N ASP A 37 -14.16 13.49 14.82
CA ASP A 37 -15.52 13.41 15.38
C ASP A 37 -16.58 13.86 14.35
N CYS A 38 -16.92 12.93 13.46
CA CYS A 38 -17.84 13.06 12.34
C CYS A 38 -18.54 11.71 12.09
N GLU A 39 -19.65 11.71 11.36
CA GLU A 39 -20.21 10.44 10.84
C GLU A 39 -19.19 9.75 9.92
N GLU A 40 -19.06 8.43 10.04
CA GLU A 40 -18.05 7.65 9.30
C GLU A 40 -18.19 7.79 7.77
N VAL A 41 -19.42 7.96 7.27
CA VAL A 41 -19.70 8.16 5.83
C VAL A 41 -19.00 9.41 5.25
N VAL A 42 -18.63 10.39 6.09
CA VAL A 42 -17.88 11.56 5.65
C VAL A 42 -16.50 11.17 5.09
N ALA A 43 -15.91 10.07 5.56
CA ALA A 43 -14.63 9.58 5.02
C ALA A 43 -14.71 9.24 3.53
N GLU A 44 -15.87 8.80 3.05
CA GLU A 44 -16.09 8.44 1.64
C GLU A 44 -16.14 9.67 0.72
N LEU A 45 -16.34 10.86 1.28
CA LEU A 45 -16.32 12.12 0.54
C LEU A 45 -14.90 12.51 0.08
N GLY A 46 -13.85 11.80 0.50
CA GLY A 46 -12.51 11.97 -0.04
C GLY A 46 -12.28 11.36 -1.42
N GLN A 47 -13.25 10.64 -1.98
CA GLN A 47 -13.14 10.05 -3.31
C GLN A 47 -13.23 11.10 -4.41
N ARG A 48 -12.32 11.03 -5.39
CA ARG A 48 -12.34 11.92 -6.56
C ARG A 48 -13.49 11.55 -7.51
N GLN A 49 -14.69 12.04 -7.21
CA GLN A 49 -15.91 11.85 -7.99
C GLN A 49 -16.82 13.07 -7.87
N TYR A 50 -17.89 13.10 -8.65
CA TYR A 50 -18.92 14.13 -8.49
C TYR A 50 -19.74 13.84 -7.23
N HIS A 51 -19.80 14.78 -6.28
CA HIS A 51 -20.54 14.60 -5.04
C HIS A 51 -21.95 15.18 -5.16
N GLY A 52 -22.89 14.36 -5.67
CA GLY A 52 -24.30 14.74 -5.83
C GLY A 52 -25.13 14.71 -4.53
N SER A 53 -26.46 14.74 -4.68
CA SER A 53 -27.37 14.67 -3.53
C SER A 53 -27.27 13.32 -2.81
N LEU A 54 -27.31 13.35 -1.47
CA LEU A 54 -27.45 12.15 -0.64
C LEU A 54 -28.90 11.60 -0.60
N LYS A 55 -29.83 12.21 -1.35
CA LYS A 55 -31.25 11.83 -1.50
C LYS A 55 -32.09 11.85 -0.22
N SER A 56 -31.48 12.11 0.93
CA SER A 56 -32.14 12.16 2.24
C SER A 56 -31.66 13.37 3.03
N ILE A 57 -32.56 14.34 3.24
CA ILE A 57 -32.25 15.56 3.98
C ILE A 57 -31.76 15.27 5.40
N THR A 58 -32.32 14.26 6.08
CA THR A 58 -31.89 13.87 7.43
C THR A 58 -30.46 13.33 7.44
N VAL A 59 -30.06 12.60 6.39
CA VAL A 59 -28.67 12.13 6.24
C VAL A 59 -27.76 13.31 5.94
N THR A 60 -28.15 14.18 4.99
CA THR A 60 -27.40 15.39 4.63
C THR A 60 -27.21 16.31 5.85
N ASP A 61 -28.23 16.54 6.66
CA ASP A 61 -28.14 17.35 7.87
C ASP A 61 -27.12 16.78 8.86
N THR A 62 -27.08 15.44 9.01
CA THR A 62 -26.15 14.75 9.92
C THR A 62 -24.70 14.83 9.41
N VAL A 63 -24.50 14.66 8.10
CA VAL A 63 -23.20 14.79 7.43
C VAL A 63 -22.69 16.24 7.52
N CYS A 64 -23.58 17.20 7.29
CA CYS A 64 -23.26 18.62 7.13
C CYS A 64 -23.36 19.44 8.43
N VAL A 65 -23.32 18.79 9.60
CA VAL A 65 -23.28 19.50 10.89
C VAL A 65 -22.00 20.32 11.03
N ALA A 66 -22.12 21.54 11.58
CA ALA A 66 -20.99 22.45 11.76
C ALA A 66 -19.87 21.88 12.67
N SER A 67 -20.23 21.00 13.61
CA SER A 67 -19.24 20.30 14.44
C SER A 67 -18.34 19.39 13.63
N CYS A 68 -18.85 18.75 12.56
CA CYS A 68 -18.04 17.90 11.70
C CYS A 68 -17.05 18.72 10.88
N LYS A 69 -17.48 19.85 10.29
CA LYS A 69 -16.55 20.79 9.61
C LYS A 69 -15.43 21.26 10.54
N THR A 70 -15.79 21.61 11.77
CA THR A 70 -14.80 22.01 12.79
C THR A 70 -13.83 20.87 13.12
N ALA A 71 -14.31 19.62 13.21
CA ALA A 71 -13.48 18.45 13.46
C ALA A 71 -12.51 18.17 12.30
N LEU A 72 -12.98 18.28 11.05
CA LEU A 72 -12.17 18.15 9.84
C LEU A 72 -11.06 19.21 9.79
N ASP A 73 -11.40 20.49 9.94
CA ASP A 73 -10.43 21.59 9.89
C ASP A 73 -9.40 21.47 11.03
N SER A 74 -9.85 21.05 12.22
CA SER A 74 -8.95 20.78 13.35
C SER A 74 -8.02 19.60 13.09
N ALA A 75 -8.51 18.54 12.44
CA ALA A 75 -7.69 17.38 12.08
C ALA A 75 -6.62 17.77 11.06
N ARG A 76 -7.01 18.52 10.02
CA ARG A 76 -6.10 19.06 9.02
C ARG A 76 -4.97 19.87 9.67
N GLY A 77 -5.30 20.83 10.54
CA GLY A 77 -4.29 21.64 11.22
C GLY A 77 -3.32 20.83 12.08
N ARG A 78 -3.80 19.80 12.79
CA ARG A 78 -2.94 18.88 13.55
C ARG A 78 -2.02 18.06 12.65
N MET A 79 -2.54 17.57 11.52
CA MET A 79 -1.76 16.81 10.55
C MET A 79 -0.67 17.69 9.91
N GLU A 80 -1.00 18.93 9.55
CA GLU A 80 -0.08 19.89 8.95
C GLU A 80 1.11 20.18 9.87
N GLU A 81 0.84 20.43 11.16
CA GLU A 81 1.90 20.69 12.15
C GLU A 81 2.71 19.44 12.47
N ALA A 82 2.05 18.30 12.70
CA ALA A 82 2.71 17.09 13.17
C ALA A 82 3.49 16.35 12.08
N CYS A 83 3.10 16.53 10.81
CA CYS A 83 3.60 15.75 9.68
C CYS A 83 4.39 16.57 8.65
N ALA A 84 4.79 17.80 8.96
CA ALA A 84 5.48 18.70 8.03
C ALA A 84 6.74 18.11 7.36
N GLU A 85 7.48 17.26 8.08
CA GLU A 85 8.71 16.59 7.58
C GLU A 85 8.45 15.16 7.06
N THR A 86 7.18 14.75 6.97
CA THR A 86 6.82 13.41 6.50
C THR A 86 6.85 13.40 4.98
N PRO A 87 7.59 12.47 4.35
CA PRO A 87 7.53 12.27 2.91
C PRO A 87 6.11 11.95 2.44
N ASP A 88 5.89 12.05 1.13
CA ASP A 88 4.65 11.60 0.51
C ASP A 88 4.31 10.16 0.90
N MET A 89 3.06 9.92 1.28
CA MET A 89 2.57 8.60 1.71
C MET A 89 2.45 7.67 0.51
N LEU A 90 2.11 8.24 -0.64
CA LEU A 90 2.13 7.65 -1.97
C LEU A 90 2.63 8.73 -2.94
N PRO A 91 3.26 8.40 -4.07
CA PRO A 91 3.76 9.40 -5.02
C PRO A 91 2.71 10.44 -5.40
N GLY A 92 2.97 11.72 -5.10
CA GLY A 92 2.04 12.82 -5.37
C GLY A 92 0.86 12.95 -4.40
N MET A 93 0.79 12.11 -3.36
CA MET A 93 -0.19 12.18 -2.28
C MET A 93 0.52 12.39 -0.94
N THR A 94 0.45 13.63 -0.47
CA THR A 94 0.94 14.01 0.85
C THR A 94 0.01 13.47 1.95
N VAL A 95 0.46 13.52 3.20
CA VAL A 95 -0.42 13.32 4.36
C VAL A 95 -1.65 14.23 4.32
N LEU A 96 -1.48 15.49 3.89
CA LEU A 96 -2.57 16.46 3.84
C LEU A 96 -3.56 16.17 2.72
N SER A 97 -3.12 15.54 1.64
CA SER A 97 -3.98 15.21 0.50
C SER A 97 -5.19 14.34 0.90
N PHE A 98 -5.05 13.47 1.90
CA PHE A 98 -6.16 12.64 2.40
C PHE A 98 -7.23 13.44 3.15
N ILE A 99 -6.85 14.41 3.97
CA ILE A 99 -7.82 15.22 4.71
C ILE A 99 -8.37 16.36 3.84
N ASP A 100 -7.57 16.90 2.93
CA ASP A 100 -7.98 17.95 2.01
C ASP A 100 -8.98 17.43 0.97
N SER A 101 -8.87 16.16 0.53
CA SER A 101 -9.88 15.55 -0.33
C SER A 101 -11.22 15.38 0.38
N ILE A 102 -11.21 14.92 1.64
CA ILE A 102 -12.44 14.76 2.45
C ILE A 102 -13.09 16.12 2.72
N ILE A 103 -12.31 17.14 3.07
CA ILE A 103 -12.80 18.50 3.26
C ILE A 103 -13.43 19.03 1.96
N THR A 104 -12.78 18.80 0.82
CA THR A 104 -13.30 19.20 -0.49
C THR A 104 -14.66 18.56 -0.76
N GLY A 105 -14.77 17.24 -0.64
CA GLY A 105 -16.04 16.55 -0.89
C GLY A 105 -17.11 16.93 0.11
N TRP A 106 -16.75 17.23 1.37
CA TRP A 106 -17.68 17.77 2.37
C TRP A 106 -18.19 19.15 1.96
N ASP A 107 -17.31 20.08 1.58
CA ASP A 107 -17.71 21.42 1.13
C ASP A 107 -18.61 21.31 -0.11
N GLU A 108 -18.29 20.39 -1.04
CA GLU A 108 -19.07 20.13 -2.25
C GLU A 108 -20.47 19.56 -1.96
N THR A 109 -20.57 18.68 -0.96
CA THR A 109 -21.81 18.00 -0.54
C THR A 109 -22.71 18.96 0.25
N CYS A 110 -22.09 19.79 1.09
CA CYS A 110 -22.77 20.62 2.09
C CYS A 110 -22.99 22.07 1.65
N LEU A 111 -22.67 22.41 0.39
CA LEU A 111 -22.98 23.70 -0.21
C LEU A 111 -24.49 24.00 -0.10
N LYS A 112 -24.82 25.19 0.40
CA LYS A 112 -26.20 25.67 0.55
C LYS A 112 -26.44 26.90 -0.29
N ASP A 113 -27.66 27.02 -0.79
CA ASP A 113 -28.15 28.26 -1.38
C ASP A 113 -28.25 29.34 -0.31
N GLU A 114 -27.68 30.52 -0.59
CA GLU A 114 -27.59 31.60 0.39
C GLU A 114 -28.95 32.22 0.73
N ILE A 115 -29.96 32.04 -0.13
CA ILE A 115 -31.27 32.67 0.00
C ILE A 115 -32.25 31.73 0.70
N SER A 116 -32.40 30.51 0.19
CA SER A 116 -33.34 29.50 0.71
C SER A 116 -32.77 28.71 1.89
N GLY A 117 -31.45 28.59 1.99
CA GLY A 117 -30.77 27.73 2.96
C GLY A 117 -30.87 26.23 2.63
N GLU A 118 -31.43 25.87 1.47
CA GLU A 118 -31.49 24.49 0.98
C GLU A 118 -30.13 24.04 0.44
N TYR A 119 -29.89 22.72 0.46
CA TYR A 119 -28.65 22.15 -0.09
C TYR A 119 -28.66 22.25 -1.61
N CYS A 120 -27.58 22.80 -2.17
CA CYS A 120 -27.45 23.00 -3.61
C CYS A 120 -27.55 21.70 -4.40
N ASN A 121 -27.02 20.60 -3.87
CA ASN A 121 -27.15 19.30 -4.50
C ASN A 121 -28.60 18.82 -4.59
N ASN A 122 -29.47 19.18 -3.65
CA ASN A 122 -30.90 18.84 -3.72
C ASN A 122 -31.63 19.71 -4.75
N ILE A 123 -31.27 20.99 -4.84
CA ILE A 123 -31.82 21.90 -5.86
C ILE A 123 -31.45 21.41 -7.26
N ILE A 124 -30.18 21.04 -7.48
CA ILE A 124 -29.68 20.56 -8.78
C ILE A 124 -30.28 19.20 -9.13
N ASP A 125 -30.37 18.26 -8.18
CA ASP A 125 -30.96 16.92 -8.40
C ASP A 125 -32.47 16.97 -8.67
N ALA A 126 -33.15 18.08 -8.32
CA ALA A 126 -34.56 18.29 -8.59
C ALA A 126 -34.84 18.93 -9.97
N LEU A 127 -33.81 19.33 -10.72
CA LEU A 127 -33.97 19.80 -12.09
C LEU A 127 -34.39 18.65 -13.01
N ASP A 128 -35.14 18.98 -14.06
CA ASP A 128 -35.45 17.99 -15.10
C ASP A 128 -34.14 17.52 -15.78
N GLU A 129 -34.14 16.29 -16.28
CA GLU A 129 -33.00 15.76 -17.06
C GLU A 129 -33.02 16.37 -18.47
N TYR A 130 -31.94 17.05 -18.85
CA TYR A 130 -31.76 17.65 -20.17
C TYR A 130 -30.57 17.00 -20.89
N ASP A 131 -30.70 16.75 -22.19
CA ASP A 131 -29.64 16.13 -23.00
C ASP A 131 -28.50 17.12 -23.31
N GLU A 132 -28.81 18.42 -23.42
CA GLU A 132 -27.87 19.49 -23.74
C GLU A 132 -27.96 20.62 -22.71
N LEU A 133 -26.84 21.30 -22.46
CA LEU A 133 -26.77 22.37 -21.45
C LEU A 133 -27.62 23.59 -21.84
N GLU A 134 -27.77 23.82 -23.14
CA GLU A 134 -28.60 24.88 -23.73
C GLU A 134 -30.09 24.72 -23.45
N ASP A 135 -30.54 23.49 -23.16
CA ASP A 135 -31.95 23.20 -22.91
C ASP A 135 -32.37 23.46 -21.46
N ILE A 136 -31.40 23.62 -20.55
CA ILE A 136 -31.66 23.97 -19.15
C ILE A 136 -32.29 25.38 -19.08
N PRO A 137 -33.44 25.55 -18.41
CA PRO A 137 -34.05 26.86 -18.24
C PRO A 137 -33.07 27.86 -17.63
N LYS A 138 -33.01 29.05 -18.22
CA LYS A 138 -32.05 30.09 -17.80
C LYS A 138 -32.12 30.42 -16.30
N ALA A 139 -33.29 30.33 -15.68
CA ALA A 139 -33.43 30.55 -14.24
C ALA A 139 -32.71 29.49 -13.40
N ASP A 140 -32.70 28.24 -13.85
CA ASP A 140 -32.06 27.11 -13.16
C ASP A 140 -30.56 27.09 -13.43
N LEU A 141 -30.17 27.28 -14.71
CA LEU A 141 -28.77 27.40 -15.13
C LEU A 141 -28.05 28.56 -14.39
N CYS A 142 -28.73 29.70 -14.25
CA CYS A 142 -28.19 30.88 -13.57
C CYS A 142 -28.55 30.94 -12.09
N SER A 143 -29.01 29.84 -11.50
CA SER A 143 -29.15 29.74 -10.05
C SER A 143 -27.77 29.85 -9.38
N TYR A 144 -27.74 30.36 -8.15
CA TYR A 144 -26.51 30.40 -7.35
C TYR A 144 -25.86 29.03 -7.27
N CYS A 145 -26.67 27.99 -6.99
CA CYS A 145 -26.19 26.64 -6.76
C CYS A 145 -25.46 26.03 -7.96
N TYR A 146 -25.97 26.22 -9.17
CA TYR A 146 -25.38 25.61 -10.37
C TYR A 146 -23.95 26.13 -10.61
N GLY A 147 -23.79 27.46 -10.64
CA GLY A 147 -22.48 28.10 -10.80
C GLY A 147 -21.55 27.90 -9.60
N ALA A 148 -22.07 28.05 -8.38
CA ALA A 148 -21.27 27.91 -7.15
C ALA A 148 -20.72 26.48 -6.97
N LYS A 149 -21.51 25.46 -7.34
CA LYS A 149 -21.08 24.05 -7.33
C LYS A 149 -19.90 23.82 -8.27
N LEU A 150 -20.05 24.20 -9.54
CA LEU A 150 -18.99 24.07 -10.55
C LEU A 150 -17.74 24.85 -10.16
N SER A 151 -17.90 26.07 -9.64
CA SER A 151 -16.77 26.88 -9.15
C SER A 151 -16.10 26.27 -7.91
N LEU A 152 -16.85 25.62 -7.03
CA LEU A 152 -16.29 24.92 -5.87
C LEU A 152 -15.48 23.70 -6.31
N MET A 153 -16.01 22.90 -7.24
CA MET A 153 -15.27 21.80 -7.85
C MET A 153 -13.97 22.30 -8.50
N GLN A 154 -14.03 23.39 -9.25
CA GLN A 154 -12.88 23.97 -9.94
C GLN A 154 -11.73 24.39 -9.00
N ARG A 155 -12.03 24.76 -7.75
CA ARG A 155 -11.04 25.26 -6.79
C ARG A 155 -10.19 24.18 -6.14
N SER A 156 -10.54 22.90 -6.26
CA SER A 156 -9.85 21.83 -5.55
C SER A 156 -9.35 20.73 -6.47
N GLU A 157 -8.04 20.44 -6.40
CA GLU A 157 -7.40 19.38 -7.17
C GLU A 157 -7.97 17.96 -6.89
N TYR A 158 -8.68 17.81 -5.78
CA TYR A 158 -9.30 16.56 -5.34
C TYR A 158 -10.69 16.32 -5.93
N SER A 159 -11.27 17.31 -6.62
CA SER A 159 -12.61 17.18 -7.22
C SER A 159 -12.57 16.41 -8.56
N ALA A 160 -13.76 16.04 -9.04
CA ALA A 160 -13.96 15.47 -10.37
C ALA A 160 -13.96 16.51 -11.51
N TYR A 161 -13.60 17.77 -11.25
CA TYR A 161 -13.62 18.82 -12.26
C TYR A 161 -12.61 18.54 -13.38
N ASP A 162 -13.10 18.33 -14.59
CA ASP A 162 -12.35 17.98 -15.79
C ASP A 162 -12.71 18.94 -16.95
N GLU A 163 -12.33 18.59 -18.18
CA GLU A 163 -12.65 19.37 -19.38
C GLU A 163 -14.16 19.50 -19.63
N TYR A 164 -14.95 18.50 -19.24
CA TYR A 164 -16.41 18.52 -19.37
C TYR A 164 -17.02 19.53 -18.40
N TYR A 165 -16.65 19.49 -17.13
CA TYR A 165 -17.10 20.49 -16.15
C TYR A 165 -16.59 21.90 -16.45
N ALA A 166 -15.40 22.02 -17.05
CA ALA A 166 -14.88 23.30 -17.52
C ALA A 166 -15.71 23.92 -18.65
N ALA A 167 -16.10 23.13 -19.64
CA ALA A 167 -16.99 23.60 -20.70
C ALA A 167 -18.35 24.03 -20.15
N MET A 168 -18.90 23.30 -19.17
CA MET A 168 -20.14 23.69 -18.50
C MET A 168 -20.00 25.02 -17.75
N LEU A 169 -18.93 25.20 -16.97
CA LEU A 169 -18.71 26.46 -16.23
C LEU A 169 -18.45 27.65 -17.16
N GLU A 170 -17.76 27.44 -18.28
CA GLU A 170 -17.57 28.46 -19.33
C GLU A 170 -18.92 28.90 -19.93
N TYR A 171 -19.80 27.95 -20.22
CA TYR A 171 -21.13 28.24 -20.72
C TYR A 171 -21.99 29.00 -19.69
N VAL A 172 -21.98 28.56 -18.43
CA VAL A 172 -22.66 29.24 -17.31
C VAL A 172 -22.15 30.68 -17.16
N ASN A 173 -20.83 30.89 -17.16
CA ASN A 173 -20.23 32.22 -17.10
C ASN A 173 -20.76 33.13 -18.21
N LYS A 174 -20.78 32.63 -19.44
CA LYS A 174 -21.24 33.39 -20.61
C LYS A 174 -22.73 33.72 -20.53
N GLU A 175 -23.59 32.76 -20.23
CA GLU A 175 -25.05 32.95 -20.30
C GLU A 175 -25.62 33.68 -19.08
N CYS A 176 -24.96 33.54 -17.93
CA CYS A 176 -25.38 34.12 -16.65
C CYS A 176 -24.62 35.38 -16.26
N GLY A 177 -23.60 35.78 -17.03
CA GLY A 177 -22.79 36.96 -16.75
C GLY A 177 -21.89 36.80 -15.52
N MET A 178 -21.43 35.57 -15.27
CA MET A 178 -20.52 35.23 -14.17
C MET A 178 -19.07 35.17 -14.69
N ASP A 179 -18.10 35.24 -13.77
CA ASP A 179 -16.67 35.25 -14.10
C ASP A 179 -15.90 34.29 -13.17
N TYR A 180 -16.37 33.05 -13.08
CA TYR A 180 -15.66 32.02 -12.34
C TYR A 180 -14.42 31.55 -13.13
N PRO A 181 -13.30 31.22 -12.47
CA PRO A 181 -12.17 30.59 -13.15
C PRO A 181 -12.61 29.26 -13.77
N ILE A 182 -12.30 29.05 -15.06
CA ILE A 182 -12.73 27.86 -15.82
C ILE A 182 -11.61 26.84 -16.04
N THR A 183 -10.38 27.17 -15.65
CA THR A 183 -9.21 26.32 -15.93
C THR A 183 -9.47 24.91 -15.38
N PRO A 184 -9.47 23.87 -16.26
CA PRO A 184 -9.57 22.50 -15.80
C PRO A 184 -8.49 22.26 -14.77
N ILE A 185 -8.86 21.62 -13.66
CA ILE A 185 -7.87 21.01 -12.80
C ILE A 185 -7.20 19.98 -13.68
N LYS A 186 -5.93 20.22 -14.01
CA LYS A 186 -5.10 19.19 -14.61
C LYS A 186 -5.25 18.02 -13.66
N GLU A 187 -5.68 16.86 -14.18
CA GLU A 187 -5.44 15.58 -13.49
C GLU A 187 -4.07 15.70 -12.83
N PRO A 188 -3.92 15.32 -11.53
CA PRO A 188 -2.64 15.42 -10.83
C PRO A 188 -1.60 15.01 -11.84
N PRO A 189 -0.68 15.94 -12.18
CA PRO A 189 0.02 15.95 -13.45
C PRO A 189 0.36 14.52 -13.74
N VAL A 190 -0.07 13.95 -14.89
CA VAL A 190 0.39 12.62 -15.32
C VAL A 190 1.83 12.61 -14.91
N TYR A 191 2.15 11.82 -13.88
CA TYR A 191 3.44 11.96 -13.26
C TYR A 191 4.34 11.51 -14.39
N ASN A 192 4.94 12.49 -15.08
CA ASN A 192 6.12 12.32 -15.89
C ASN A 192 7.28 12.08 -14.91
N GLY A 193 7.03 11.61 -13.69
CA GLY A 193 7.33 10.22 -13.37
C GLY A 193 8.14 9.57 -14.45
N SER A 194 9.44 9.85 -14.38
CA SER A 194 10.44 9.00 -14.96
C SER A 194 10.01 7.56 -14.66
N ARG A 195 10.09 6.70 -15.68
CA ARG A 195 10.12 5.25 -15.56
C ARG A 195 10.59 4.86 -14.14
N PRO A 196 9.92 3.94 -13.43
CA PRO A 196 10.41 3.47 -12.14
C PRO A 196 11.91 3.19 -12.26
N ASP A 197 12.73 3.83 -11.40
CA ASP A 197 14.20 3.90 -11.52
C ASP A 197 14.83 2.52 -11.75
N SER A 198 14.14 1.47 -11.29
CA SER A 198 14.38 0.10 -11.67
C SER A 198 13.07 -0.64 -11.96
N CYS A 199 13.01 -1.37 -13.08
CA CYS A 199 11.96 -2.33 -13.37
C CYS A 199 12.54 -3.74 -13.21
N VAL A 200 12.29 -4.38 -12.07
CA VAL A 200 12.91 -5.67 -11.69
C VAL A 200 12.63 -6.77 -12.72
N SER A 201 11.44 -6.79 -13.31
CA SER A 201 11.11 -7.75 -14.37
C SER A 201 11.80 -7.45 -15.71
N GLY A 202 12.31 -6.22 -15.89
CA GLY A 202 12.79 -5.69 -17.15
C GLY A 202 11.69 -5.48 -18.21
N LYS A 203 10.41 -5.71 -17.86
CA LYS A 203 9.28 -5.65 -18.81
C LYS A 203 8.46 -4.39 -18.59
N ILE A 204 8.39 -3.57 -19.62
CA ILE A 204 7.58 -2.36 -19.66
C ILE A 204 6.48 -2.55 -20.69
N ILE A 205 5.28 -2.11 -20.36
CA ILE A 205 4.15 -2.03 -21.29
C ILE A 205 3.73 -0.58 -21.49
N VAL A 206 3.06 -0.31 -22.61
CA VAL A 206 2.35 0.94 -22.85
C VAL A 206 0.87 0.64 -22.79
N THR A 207 0.14 1.34 -21.93
CA THR A 207 -1.30 1.13 -21.72
C THR A 207 -2.10 1.56 -22.95
N LYS A 208 -3.26 0.94 -23.11
CA LYS A 208 -4.22 1.19 -24.17
C LYS A 208 -5.55 1.64 -23.58
N GLU A 209 -6.37 2.22 -24.44
CA GLU A 209 -7.71 2.65 -24.05
C GLU A 209 -8.52 1.45 -23.52
N GLY A 210 -9.11 1.62 -22.34
CA GLY A 210 -9.86 0.56 -21.65
C GLY A 210 -9.02 -0.40 -20.80
N ASP A 211 -7.71 -0.18 -20.66
CA ASP A 211 -6.89 -0.95 -19.72
C ASP A 211 -7.29 -0.65 -18.26
N SER A 212 -7.19 -1.69 -17.42
CA SER A 212 -7.35 -1.64 -15.97
C SER A 212 -6.24 -2.47 -15.32
N CYS A 213 -6.01 -2.31 -14.02
CA CYS A 213 -5.02 -3.15 -13.33
C CYS A 213 -5.37 -4.63 -13.45
N ASP A 214 -6.66 -4.98 -13.40
CA ASP A 214 -7.10 -6.36 -13.55
C ASP A 214 -6.93 -6.89 -14.98
N SER A 215 -7.26 -6.09 -16.00
CA SER A 215 -7.08 -6.53 -17.39
C SER A 215 -5.60 -6.75 -17.70
N ILE A 216 -4.73 -5.86 -17.23
CA ILE A 216 -3.26 -5.97 -17.37
C ILE A 216 -2.75 -7.17 -16.58
N ALA A 217 -3.21 -7.34 -15.34
CA ALA A 217 -2.79 -8.42 -14.45
C ALA A 217 -3.15 -9.79 -15.00
N ILE A 218 -4.36 -9.97 -15.53
CA ILE A 218 -4.80 -11.20 -16.21
C ILE A 218 -3.94 -11.46 -17.44
N ALA A 219 -3.75 -10.45 -18.29
CA ALA A 219 -3.03 -10.60 -19.55
C ALA A 219 -1.54 -10.95 -19.36
N ASN A 220 -0.95 -10.54 -18.24
CA ASN A 220 0.48 -10.70 -17.97
C ASN A 220 0.78 -11.68 -16.84
N SER A 221 -0.24 -12.26 -16.20
CA SER A 221 -0.11 -13.14 -15.04
C SER A 221 0.69 -12.48 -13.91
N VAL A 222 0.32 -11.27 -13.52
CA VAL A 222 0.98 -10.50 -12.45
C VAL A 222 -0.04 -10.09 -11.39
N SER A 223 0.42 -9.63 -10.22
CA SER A 223 -0.44 -9.03 -9.21
C SER A 223 -0.85 -7.62 -9.61
N GLY A 224 -2.16 -7.36 -9.67
CA GLY A 224 -2.76 -6.03 -9.81
C GLY A 224 -2.37 -5.09 -8.66
N PRO A 225 -2.51 -5.50 -7.38
CA PRO A 225 -2.01 -4.75 -6.23
C PRO A 225 -0.55 -4.30 -6.38
N THR A 226 0.34 -5.23 -6.75
CA THR A 226 1.76 -4.93 -6.91
C THR A 226 2.02 -4.07 -8.15
N LEU A 227 1.25 -4.25 -9.23
CA LEU A 227 1.31 -3.39 -10.41
C LEU A 227 0.99 -1.95 -10.04
N TYR A 228 -0.02 -1.71 -9.22
CA TYR A 228 -0.34 -0.37 -8.70
C TYR A 228 0.81 0.19 -7.87
N TYR A 229 1.28 -0.60 -6.90
CA TYR A 229 2.31 -0.16 -5.95
C TYR A 229 3.62 0.27 -6.62
N ILE A 230 4.13 -0.48 -7.60
CA ILE A 230 5.45 -0.22 -8.21
C ILE A 230 5.43 0.84 -9.32
N ASN A 231 4.24 1.29 -9.73
CA ASN A 231 4.09 2.27 -10.81
C ASN A 231 3.51 3.56 -10.23
N GLU A 232 4.41 4.40 -9.75
CA GLU A 232 4.10 5.71 -9.16
C GLU A 232 3.29 6.63 -10.10
N ASN A 233 3.39 6.42 -11.41
CA ASN A 233 2.68 7.14 -12.45
C ASN A 233 1.26 6.60 -12.74
N LEU A 234 0.80 5.58 -12.01
CA LEU A 234 -0.52 4.95 -12.19
C LEU A 234 -1.54 5.49 -11.16
N PRO A 235 -2.35 6.53 -11.50
CA PRO A 235 -3.23 7.17 -10.53
C PRO A 235 -4.51 6.39 -10.21
N ASN A 236 -4.94 5.50 -11.11
CA ASN A 236 -6.22 4.79 -11.00
C ASN A 236 -6.12 3.40 -11.65
N CYS A 237 -6.59 2.36 -10.97
CA CYS A 237 -6.60 0.98 -11.48
C CYS A 237 -7.86 0.57 -12.24
N THR A 238 -8.94 1.34 -12.17
CA THR A 238 -10.23 0.99 -12.78
C THR A 238 -10.27 1.34 -14.26
N ARG A 239 -9.69 2.49 -14.62
CA ARG A 239 -9.58 2.99 -16.00
C ARG A 239 -8.23 3.68 -16.15
N ILE A 240 -7.34 3.05 -16.88
CA ILE A 240 -5.99 3.54 -17.14
C ILE A 240 -5.99 4.21 -18.49
N LYS A 241 -5.55 5.47 -18.53
CA LYS A 241 -5.41 6.24 -19.75
C LYS A 241 -4.41 5.57 -20.69
N ALA A 242 -4.69 5.60 -21.99
CA ALA A 242 -3.76 5.10 -22.99
C ALA A 242 -2.44 5.90 -23.00
N GLY A 243 -1.32 5.24 -23.30
CA GLY A 243 -0.02 5.87 -23.50
C GLY A 243 0.86 5.97 -22.24
N LEU A 244 0.47 5.35 -21.13
CA LEU A 244 1.26 5.30 -19.90
C LEU A 244 2.25 4.15 -19.94
N GLU A 245 3.52 4.41 -19.65
CA GLU A 245 4.54 3.37 -19.51
C GLU A 245 4.49 2.76 -18.11
N LEU A 246 4.21 1.47 -18.01
CA LEU A 246 4.14 0.73 -16.75
C LEU A 246 5.17 -0.39 -16.70
N CYS A 247 5.92 -0.49 -15.61
CA CYS A 247 6.70 -1.68 -15.29
C CYS A 247 5.76 -2.81 -14.84
N LEU A 248 5.89 -3.97 -15.46
CA LEU A 248 5.20 -5.16 -15.01
C LEU A 248 5.91 -5.77 -13.80
N PRO A 249 5.17 -6.21 -12.75
CA PRO A 249 5.73 -7.08 -11.73
C PRO A 249 6.26 -8.39 -12.33
N LEU A 250 6.97 -9.18 -11.53
CA LEU A 250 7.33 -10.53 -11.93
C LEU A 250 6.07 -11.41 -12.05
N PRO A 251 5.99 -12.31 -13.05
CA PRO A 251 4.80 -13.12 -13.25
C PRO A 251 4.65 -14.22 -12.19
N CYS A 252 3.41 -14.60 -11.91
CA CYS A 252 3.00 -15.57 -10.91
C CYS A 252 1.75 -16.33 -11.38
N THR A 253 1.39 -17.43 -10.73
CA THR A 253 0.01 -17.94 -10.76
C THR A 253 -0.90 -16.94 -10.06
N THR A 254 -1.97 -16.54 -10.75
CA THR A 254 -2.91 -15.54 -10.26
C THR A 254 -4.26 -16.14 -9.86
N HIS A 255 -4.94 -15.45 -8.95
CA HIS A 255 -6.34 -15.68 -8.58
C HIS A 255 -7.10 -14.36 -8.68
N THR A 256 -8.35 -14.40 -9.16
CA THR A 256 -9.22 -13.21 -9.18
C THR A 256 -10.17 -13.28 -8.00
N ILE A 257 -10.03 -12.32 -7.09
CA ILE A 257 -10.82 -12.28 -5.86
C ILE A 257 -12.30 -12.10 -6.18
N THR A 258 -13.16 -12.79 -5.45
CA THR A 258 -14.62 -12.68 -5.48
C THR A 258 -15.18 -12.36 -4.08
N ALA A 259 -16.45 -11.94 -3.99
CA ALA A 259 -17.12 -11.64 -2.72
C ALA A 259 -17.18 -12.82 -1.74
N ASN A 260 -17.04 -14.04 -2.26
CA ASN A 260 -17.15 -15.26 -1.47
C ASN A 260 -15.78 -15.79 -1.03
N ASP A 261 -14.69 -15.17 -1.49
CA ASP A 261 -13.35 -15.64 -1.15
C ASP A 261 -13.00 -15.20 0.28
N ASP A 262 -12.45 -16.13 1.05
CA ASP A 262 -11.78 -15.84 2.32
C ASP A 262 -10.26 -15.88 2.11
N PHE A 263 -9.56 -14.87 2.62
CA PHE A 263 -8.11 -14.74 2.42
C PHE A 263 -7.33 -15.92 3.02
N ILE A 264 -7.75 -16.40 4.20
CA ILE A 264 -7.06 -17.48 4.91
C ILE A 264 -7.30 -18.81 4.20
N GLU A 265 -8.54 -19.08 3.78
CA GLU A 265 -8.86 -20.27 2.99
C GLU A 265 -8.08 -20.27 1.67
N LEU A 266 -8.00 -19.13 0.98
CA LEU A 266 -7.24 -19.01 -0.27
C LEU A 266 -5.74 -19.31 -0.08
N ALA A 267 -5.14 -18.82 1.01
CA ALA A 267 -3.75 -19.12 1.34
C ALA A 267 -3.53 -20.63 1.58
N VAL A 268 -4.44 -21.26 2.34
CA VAL A 268 -4.40 -22.70 2.62
C VAL A 268 -4.55 -23.52 1.34
N ASP A 269 -5.53 -23.20 0.51
CA ASP A 269 -5.80 -23.90 -0.75
C ASP A 269 -4.66 -23.74 -1.76
N SER A 270 -4.00 -22.59 -1.74
CA SER A 270 -2.82 -22.31 -2.56
C SER A 270 -1.54 -22.96 -1.99
N GLY A 271 -1.58 -23.49 -0.77
CA GLY A 271 -0.45 -24.13 -0.11
C GLY A 271 0.68 -23.16 0.25
N VAL A 272 0.34 -21.92 0.57
CA VAL A 272 1.28 -20.83 0.87
C VAL A 272 0.96 -20.23 2.24
N SER A 273 1.93 -19.54 2.86
CA SER A 273 1.64 -18.85 4.12
C SER A 273 0.82 -17.58 3.86
N TYR A 274 0.04 -17.16 4.86
CA TYR A 274 -0.72 -15.92 4.77
C TYR A 274 0.21 -14.70 4.57
N THR A 275 1.40 -14.72 5.19
CA THR A 275 2.41 -13.66 5.04
C THR A 275 2.97 -13.62 3.62
N ASP A 276 3.27 -14.78 3.03
CA ASP A 276 3.74 -14.84 1.64
C ASP A 276 2.70 -14.25 0.68
N LEU A 277 1.43 -14.55 0.92
CA LEU A 277 0.33 -14.05 0.09
C LEU A 277 0.20 -12.52 0.18
N ILE A 278 0.48 -11.91 1.34
CA ILE A 278 0.55 -10.45 1.50
C ILE A 278 1.79 -9.89 0.79
N ASP A 279 2.95 -10.48 1.01
CA ASP A 279 4.24 -9.99 0.48
C ASP A 279 4.27 -9.97 -1.06
N TRP A 280 3.52 -10.86 -1.71
CA TRP A 280 3.42 -10.89 -3.18
C TRP A 280 2.41 -9.88 -3.75
N ASN A 281 1.60 -9.24 -2.91
CA ASN A 281 0.48 -8.39 -3.28
C ASN A 281 0.51 -7.08 -2.48
N LEU A 282 1.43 -6.18 -2.82
CA LEU A 282 1.89 -5.07 -1.98
C LEU A 282 0.84 -4.02 -1.57
N MET A 283 -0.38 -4.05 -2.12
CA MET A 283 -1.49 -3.19 -1.66
C MET A 283 -2.47 -3.90 -0.72
N LEU A 284 -2.28 -5.19 -0.41
CA LEU A 284 -3.04 -5.86 0.64
C LEU A 284 -2.51 -5.46 2.01
N ASP A 285 -3.42 -5.12 2.91
CA ASP A 285 -3.03 -4.79 4.27
C ASP A 285 -2.66 -6.05 5.08
N SER A 286 -1.95 -5.83 6.18
CA SER A 286 -1.45 -6.92 7.04
C SER A 286 -2.53 -7.85 7.65
N ARG A 287 -3.79 -7.39 7.67
CA ARG A 287 -4.97 -8.15 8.13
C ARG A 287 -5.87 -8.59 6.96
N CYS A 288 -5.50 -8.23 5.74
CA CYS A 288 -6.26 -8.45 4.51
C CYS A 288 -7.71 -7.93 4.61
N SER A 289 -7.92 -6.88 5.41
CA SER A 289 -9.24 -6.27 5.56
C SER A 289 -9.73 -5.61 4.29
N ASN A 290 -8.80 -5.28 3.38
CA ASN A 290 -9.02 -4.71 2.07
C ASN A 290 -8.98 -5.75 0.92
N PHE A 291 -9.19 -7.03 1.24
CA PHE A 291 -9.09 -8.14 0.28
C PHE A 291 -10.16 -8.08 -0.83
N TRP A 292 -11.43 -7.87 -0.47
CA TRP A 292 -12.54 -7.80 -1.44
C TRP A 292 -13.18 -6.41 -1.52
N GLU A 293 -13.47 -5.84 -0.34
CA GLU A 293 -14.09 -4.52 -0.13
C GLU A 293 -13.08 -3.57 0.51
N GLY A 294 -13.06 -2.32 0.06
CA GLY A 294 -12.10 -1.32 0.50
C GLY A 294 -11.71 -0.40 -0.66
N GLY A 295 -11.62 0.89 -0.38
CA GLY A 295 -11.08 1.88 -1.31
C GLY A 295 -9.70 2.36 -0.84
N PRO A 296 -8.84 2.85 -1.75
CA PRO A 296 -8.99 2.86 -3.21
C PRO A 296 -8.95 1.46 -3.88
N PHE A 297 -9.38 1.34 -5.14
CA PHE A 297 -9.29 0.07 -5.89
C PHE A 297 -7.89 -0.09 -6.50
N TRP A 298 -7.18 -1.17 -6.20
CA TRP A 298 -5.83 -1.49 -6.72
C TRP A 298 -5.80 -2.79 -7.55
N GLY A 299 -6.96 -3.31 -7.95
CA GLY A 299 -7.10 -4.58 -8.66
C GLY A 299 -7.38 -5.77 -7.74
N ARG A 300 -8.12 -6.74 -8.27
CA ARG A 300 -8.55 -8.00 -7.63
C ARG A 300 -7.79 -9.22 -8.12
N VAL A 301 -6.93 -9.06 -9.11
CA VAL A 301 -6.09 -10.15 -9.63
C VAL A 301 -4.83 -10.20 -8.79
N ILE A 302 -4.69 -11.21 -7.94
CA ILE A 302 -3.57 -11.35 -7.00
C ILE A 302 -2.67 -12.52 -7.34
N CYS A 303 -1.42 -12.46 -6.92
CA CYS A 303 -0.51 -13.60 -6.96
C CYS A 303 -0.84 -14.59 -5.83
N ILE A 304 -1.05 -15.86 -6.17
CA ILE A 304 -1.16 -16.98 -5.23
C ILE A 304 0.06 -17.92 -5.28
N SER A 305 1.13 -17.46 -5.92
CA SER A 305 2.42 -18.14 -5.98
C SER A 305 3.54 -17.10 -6.02
N PRO A 306 4.80 -17.47 -5.70
CA PRO A 306 5.92 -16.54 -5.72
C PRO A 306 6.08 -15.83 -7.08
N PRO A 307 6.07 -14.49 -7.12
CA PRO A 307 6.39 -13.71 -8.31
C PRO A 307 7.80 -14.04 -8.82
N GLY A 308 7.93 -14.37 -10.10
CA GLY A 308 9.18 -14.83 -10.71
C GLY A 308 9.41 -16.33 -10.57
N GLY A 309 8.46 -17.04 -9.96
CA GLY A 309 8.52 -18.46 -9.68
C GLY A 309 9.37 -18.79 -8.46
N LYS A 310 9.38 -20.07 -8.09
CA LYS A 310 10.25 -20.55 -7.01
C LYS A 310 11.70 -20.31 -7.40
N PHE A 311 12.48 -19.69 -6.51
CA PHE A 311 13.93 -19.57 -6.68
C PHE A 311 14.52 -20.94 -7.02
N LYS A 312 14.97 -21.07 -8.27
CA LYS A 312 15.78 -22.19 -8.72
C LYS A 312 17.20 -21.79 -8.38
N ASP A 313 17.69 -22.35 -7.27
CA ASP A 313 19.11 -22.32 -6.99
C ASP A 313 19.82 -22.85 -8.24
N GLY A 314 20.62 -21.98 -8.88
CA GLY A 314 21.38 -22.31 -10.08
C GLY A 314 22.44 -23.30 -9.65
N GLY A 315 22.08 -24.58 -9.66
CA GLY A 315 22.78 -25.67 -9.00
C GLY A 315 24.30 -25.50 -9.03
N SER A 316 24.87 -25.10 -7.89
CA SER A 316 26.24 -25.48 -7.61
C SER A 316 26.22 -26.99 -7.40
N GLY A 317 26.92 -27.70 -8.28
CA GLY A 317 26.98 -29.16 -8.30
C GLY A 317 27.27 -29.73 -6.91
N GLY A 318 26.36 -30.59 -6.46
CA GLY A 318 26.44 -31.22 -5.16
C GLY A 318 25.24 -32.13 -4.93
N SER A 319 25.19 -33.24 -5.67
CA SER A 319 24.26 -34.33 -5.40
C SER A 319 24.41 -34.80 -3.96
N VAL A 320 23.42 -34.51 -3.10
CA VAL A 320 23.19 -35.31 -1.89
C VAL A 320 21.68 -35.52 -1.72
N ASN A 321 21.29 -36.78 -1.91
CA ASN A 321 20.03 -37.48 -1.65
C ASN A 321 18.76 -36.68 -1.22
N PRO A 322 17.62 -36.89 -1.91
CA PRO A 322 16.32 -36.39 -1.48
C PRO A 322 15.81 -37.24 -0.31
N GLY A 323 16.12 -36.84 0.92
CA GLY A 323 15.84 -37.71 2.06
C GLY A 323 16.12 -37.17 3.44
N LYS A 324 15.85 -35.88 3.71
CA LYS A 324 15.45 -35.39 5.05
C LYS A 324 15.04 -33.92 4.93
N ARG A 325 13.94 -33.57 5.57
CA ARG A 325 13.30 -32.26 5.47
C ARG A 325 14.10 -31.25 6.30
N ASP A 326 14.95 -30.48 5.65
CA ASP A 326 15.39 -29.20 6.22
C ASP A 326 14.37 -28.14 5.79
N ILE A 327 13.53 -27.78 6.77
CA ILE A 327 12.45 -26.81 6.64
C ILE A 327 13.10 -25.43 6.73
N GLY A 328 13.66 -24.96 5.62
CA GLY A 328 14.41 -23.71 5.57
C GLY A 328 14.44 -23.10 4.17
N ARG A 329 13.26 -22.78 3.64
CA ARG A 329 13.10 -21.79 2.55
C ARG A 329 12.18 -20.68 3.05
N GLU A 330 12.28 -19.48 2.48
CA GLU A 330 11.42 -18.33 2.78
C GLU A 330 9.94 -18.75 2.88
N GLY A 331 9.31 -18.37 3.99
CA GLY A 331 8.03 -18.91 4.49
C GLY A 331 8.18 -19.98 5.60
N GLY A 332 9.40 -20.40 5.95
CA GLY A 332 9.67 -21.43 6.97
C GLY A 332 9.60 -20.90 8.40
N SER A 333 8.76 -21.53 9.23
CA SER A 333 8.69 -21.35 10.69
C SER A 333 9.93 -21.93 11.41
N GLY A 334 11.12 -21.46 11.03
CA GLY A 334 12.40 -21.84 11.63
C GLY A 334 12.82 -20.81 12.69
N ASN A 335 13.29 -21.26 13.85
CA ASN A 335 13.75 -20.38 14.93
C ASN A 335 15.16 -19.78 14.70
N GLY A 336 15.71 -19.90 13.48
CA GLY A 336 17.04 -19.42 13.12
C GLY A 336 18.20 -20.30 13.59
N TYR A 337 17.92 -21.47 14.17
CA TYR A 337 18.94 -22.43 14.60
C TYR A 337 18.97 -23.68 13.72
N SER A 338 20.10 -24.38 13.72
CA SER A 338 20.29 -25.68 13.06
C SER A 338 20.00 -26.83 14.02
N ASP A 339 19.33 -27.88 13.55
CA ASP A 339 19.14 -29.13 14.31
C ASP A 339 20.38 -30.05 14.29
N ASP A 340 21.31 -29.81 13.37
CA ASP A 340 22.53 -30.58 13.19
C ASP A 340 23.80 -29.74 13.47
N PHE A 341 24.93 -30.43 13.70
CA PHE A 341 26.26 -29.83 13.80
C PHE A 341 27.01 -29.97 12.48
N ALA A 342 27.54 -28.87 11.96
CA ALA A 342 28.52 -28.91 10.88
C ALA A 342 29.90 -29.33 11.40
N ASP A 343 30.67 -29.98 10.53
CA ASP A 343 32.09 -30.17 10.74
C ASP A 343 32.81 -28.82 10.76
N THR A 344 33.84 -28.73 11.61
CA THR A 344 34.65 -27.51 11.72
C THR A 344 35.51 -27.34 10.45
N PRO A 345 35.45 -26.19 9.75
CA PRO A 345 36.19 -25.98 8.51
C PRO A 345 37.70 -26.07 8.67
N THR A 346 38.38 -26.47 7.61
CA THR A 346 39.84 -26.36 7.49
C THR A 346 40.18 -24.93 7.08
N GLY A 347 40.51 -24.07 8.06
CA GLY A 347 40.85 -22.67 7.82
C GLY A 347 40.85 -21.83 9.10
N GLU A 348 41.17 -20.54 8.96
CA GLU A 348 41.07 -19.58 10.06
C GLU A 348 39.60 -19.37 10.42
N ILE A 349 39.28 -19.45 11.72
CA ILE A 349 37.95 -19.21 12.26
C ILE A 349 37.99 -17.90 13.03
N GLY A 350 36.97 -17.05 12.83
CA GLY A 350 36.87 -15.74 13.45
C GLY A 350 36.95 -15.82 14.97
N GLU A 351 37.60 -14.84 15.59
CA GLU A 351 37.82 -14.84 17.03
C GLU A 351 36.49 -14.91 17.81
N GLY A 352 36.41 -15.81 18.78
CA GLY A 352 35.19 -16.02 19.57
C GLY A 352 34.05 -16.71 18.84
N THR A 353 34.20 -17.07 17.55
CA THR A 353 33.19 -17.83 16.81
C THR A 353 32.89 -19.14 17.52
N ILE A 354 31.60 -19.42 17.73
CA ILE A 354 31.18 -20.63 18.41
C ILE A 354 31.59 -21.91 17.66
N LYS A 355 31.92 -22.95 18.42
CA LYS A 355 32.35 -24.25 17.88
C LYS A 355 31.18 -25.15 17.49
N ASN A 356 30.04 -24.97 18.15
CA ASN A 356 28.83 -25.76 17.96
C ASN A 356 27.92 -25.08 16.94
N CYS A 357 28.43 -25.01 15.71
CA CYS A 357 27.73 -24.40 14.57
C CYS A 357 27.06 -25.48 13.72
N GLY A 358 25.91 -25.15 13.13
CA GLY A 358 25.22 -26.00 12.17
C GLY A 358 25.60 -25.73 10.71
N ALA A 359 26.11 -24.54 10.41
CA ALA A 359 26.69 -24.23 9.11
C ALA A 359 27.73 -23.11 9.23
N TYR A 360 28.95 -23.34 8.76
CA TYR A 360 29.98 -22.31 8.69
C TYR A 360 29.94 -21.60 7.33
N VAL A 361 30.22 -20.30 7.32
CA VAL A 361 30.30 -19.47 6.13
C VAL A 361 31.62 -18.72 6.10
N GLN A 362 32.31 -18.77 4.97
CA GLN A 362 33.57 -18.05 4.77
C GLN A 362 33.31 -16.65 4.23
N ALA A 363 33.90 -15.64 4.87
CA ALA A 363 33.85 -14.27 4.38
C ALA A 363 34.57 -14.14 3.04
N GLN A 364 33.96 -13.43 2.11
CA GLN A 364 34.50 -13.16 0.78
C GLN A 364 34.68 -11.65 0.62
N GLU A 365 35.65 -11.24 -0.21
CA GLU A 365 35.86 -9.82 -0.48
C GLU A 365 34.60 -9.17 -1.07
N GLY A 366 34.21 -8.03 -0.53
CA GLY A 366 33.01 -7.29 -0.96
C GLY A 366 31.67 -7.93 -0.57
N VAL A 367 31.65 -9.01 0.22
CA VAL A 367 30.41 -9.66 0.69
C VAL A 367 30.15 -9.31 2.16
N GLY A 368 29.13 -8.50 2.41
CA GLY A 368 28.70 -8.11 3.76
C GLY A 368 27.98 -9.22 4.54
N CYS A 369 27.82 -9.01 5.84
CA CYS A 369 27.27 -9.96 6.80
C CYS A 369 25.87 -10.42 6.47
N ALA A 370 24.99 -9.51 6.03
CA ALA A 370 23.63 -9.87 5.62
C ALA A 370 23.64 -10.91 4.49
N LYS A 371 24.55 -10.76 3.52
CA LYS A 371 24.68 -11.71 2.41
C LYS A 371 25.33 -13.03 2.85
N MET A 372 26.25 -12.99 3.83
CA MET A 372 26.82 -14.20 4.42
C MET A 372 25.78 -15.02 5.20
N ILE A 373 24.91 -14.36 5.96
CA ILE A 373 23.77 -14.98 6.65
C ILE A 373 22.89 -15.69 5.64
N VAL A 374 22.45 -14.98 4.59
CA VAL A 374 21.60 -15.55 3.54
C VAL A 374 22.25 -16.75 2.86
N ARG A 375 23.58 -16.75 2.68
CA ARG A 375 24.32 -17.90 2.11
C ARG A 375 24.38 -19.11 3.04
N ALA A 376 24.37 -18.89 4.36
CA ALA A 376 24.45 -19.97 5.33
C ALA A 376 23.06 -20.52 5.69
N ASN A 377 22.16 -19.64 6.10
CA ASN A 377 20.76 -19.90 6.34
C ASN A 377 19.99 -18.57 6.34
N PRO A 378 19.10 -18.34 5.36
CA PRO A 378 18.31 -17.10 5.27
C PRO A 378 17.36 -16.90 6.46
N SER A 379 17.05 -17.95 7.22
CA SER A 379 16.22 -17.86 8.43
C SER A 379 17.01 -17.46 9.68
N THR A 380 18.35 -17.32 9.63
CA THR A 380 19.14 -16.88 10.78
C THR A 380 19.00 -15.36 10.99
N PRO A 381 18.43 -14.91 12.13
CA PRO A 381 18.43 -13.50 12.47
C PRO A 381 19.84 -12.92 12.65
N MET A 382 20.04 -11.66 12.27
CA MET A 382 21.32 -10.96 12.41
C MET A 382 21.85 -10.97 13.86
N ASP A 383 20.98 -10.88 14.87
CA ASP A 383 21.38 -10.93 16.27
C ASP A 383 21.89 -12.32 16.70
N ILE A 384 21.35 -13.41 16.14
CA ILE A 384 21.86 -14.77 16.36
C ILE A 384 23.22 -14.92 15.69
N PHE A 385 23.38 -14.43 14.46
CA PHE A 385 24.65 -14.46 13.75
C PHE A 385 25.75 -13.66 14.48
N LEU A 386 25.46 -12.45 14.94
CA LEU A 386 26.42 -11.62 15.68
C LEU A 386 26.78 -12.23 17.03
N ARG A 387 25.80 -12.82 17.75
CA ARG A 387 26.09 -13.53 19.00
C ARG A 387 26.96 -14.75 18.78
N ALA A 388 26.76 -15.48 17.69
CA ALA A 388 27.57 -16.63 17.31
C ALA A 388 29.00 -16.24 16.88
N ASN A 389 29.23 -14.97 16.52
CA ASN A 389 30.49 -14.44 16.03
C ASN A 389 30.85 -13.09 16.71
N PRO A 390 31.21 -13.10 18.01
CA PRO A 390 31.39 -11.86 18.78
C PRO A 390 32.42 -10.87 18.21
N SER A 391 33.41 -11.33 17.44
CA SER A 391 34.37 -10.45 16.76
C SER A 391 33.74 -9.49 15.75
N LEU A 392 32.50 -9.75 15.31
CA LEU A 392 31.77 -8.89 14.38
C LEU A 392 31.03 -7.74 15.08
N GLU A 393 31.00 -7.76 16.42
CA GLU A 393 30.39 -6.75 17.29
C GLU A 393 28.89 -6.53 17.02
N THR A 394 28.54 -5.52 16.22
CA THR A 394 27.17 -5.02 16.03
C THR A 394 26.84 -5.01 14.55
N ALA A 395 25.55 -4.98 14.18
CA ALA A 395 25.13 -4.97 12.78
C ALA A 395 25.77 -3.83 11.97
N ALA A 396 25.90 -2.64 12.56
CA ALA A 396 26.51 -1.47 11.92
C ALA A 396 28.03 -1.62 11.69
N LYS A 397 28.71 -2.46 12.48
CA LYS A 397 30.16 -2.70 12.37
C LYS A 397 30.51 -4.00 11.65
N CYS A 398 29.52 -4.88 11.48
CA CYS A 398 29.71 -6.25 11.04
C CYS A 398 30.51 -6.32 9.72
N ASP A 399 30.07 -5.57 8.70
CA ASP A 399 30.71 -5.55 7.38
C ASP A 399 32.16 -5.05 7.44
N GLY A 400 32.45 -4.06 8.29
CA GLY A 400 33.80 -3.54 8.49
C GLY A 400 34.73 -4.47 9.27
N ASN A 401 34.16 -5.37 10.07
CA ASN A 401 34.90 -6.34 10.90
C ASN A 401 35.05 -7.71 10.21
N LEU A 402 34.42 -7.92 9.05
CA LEU A 402 34.61 -9.13 8.25
C LEU A 402 36.03 -9.18 7.69
N LYS A 403 36.68 -10.34 7.84
CA LYS A 403 37.99 -10.60 7.26
C LYS A 403 37.85 -11.62 6.12
N PRO A 404 38.04 -11.22 4.85
CA PRO A 404 37.99 -12.16 3.73
C PRO A 404 38.89 -13.38 3.97
N GLY A 405 38.37 -14.57 3.69
CA GLY A 405 39.04 -15.85 3.92
C GLY A 405 38.80 -16.48 5.31
N VAL A 406 38.24 -15.74 6.27
CA VAL A 406 37.94 -16.24 7.62
C VAL A 406 36.55 -16.88 7.67
N TRP A 407 36.43 -17.99 8.42
CA TRP A 407 35.19 -18.71 8.64
C TRP A 407 34.44 -18.21 9.88
N TYR A 408 33.15 -18.02 9.74
CA TYR A 408 32.22 -17.60 10.78
C TYR A 408 31.08 -18.60 10.89
N CYS A 409 30.43 -18.67 12.04
CA CYS A 409 29.24 -19.50 12.22
C CYS A 409 28.02 -18.81 11.61
N GLY A 410 27.54 -19.33 10.48
CA GLY A 410 26.38 -18.79 9.77
C GLY A 410 25.03 -19.20 10.38
N THR A 411 24.98 -20.37 11.03
CA THR A 411 23.77 -20.89 11.69
C THR A 411 24.15 -21.58 12.99
N ALA A 412 23.78 -21.00 14.12
CA ALA A 412 24.06 -21.60 15.42
C ALA A 412 23.19 -22.84 15.67
N HIS A 413 23.69 -23.82 16.41
CA HIS A 413 22.87 -24.90 16.97
C HIS A 413 22.26 -24.44 18.31
N PRO A 414 21.05 -24.86 18.75
CA PRO A 414 20.47 -24.44 20.03
C PRO A 414 21.35 -24.78 21.25
N LEU A 415 22.18 -25.81 21.11
CA LEU A 415 23.20 -26.23 22.09
C LEU A 415 24.58 -25.58 21.86
N TRP A 416 24.65 -24.45 21.17
CA TRP A 416 25.88 -23.70 20.91
C TRP A 416 26.71 -23.39 22.16
N ASN A 417 26.05 -23.18 23.30
CA ASN A 417 26.70 -22.92 24.60
C ASN A 417 27.05 -24.20 25.40
N ASN A 418 26.82 -25.40 24.86
CA ASN A 418 27.04 -26.66 25.57
C ASN A 418 28.26 -27.44 25.01
N GLU A 419 29.37 -27.39 25.73
CA GLU A 419 30.64 -28.01 25.33
C GLU A 419 30.59 -29.55 25.16
N ARG A 420 29.55 -30.23 25.67
CA ARG A 420 29.41 -31.70 25.59
C ARG A 420 28.48 -32.18 24.46
N ALA A 421 27.86 -31.28 23.70
CA ALA A 421 26.77 -31.61 22.79
C ALA A 421 27.19 -32.51 21.60
N ARG A 422 28.45 -32.45 21.13
CA ARG A 422 28.95 -33.28 20.01
C ARG A 422 29.21 -34.76 20.37
N GLN A 423 29.14 -35.16 21.65
CA GLN A 423 29.52 -36.51 22.08
C GLN A 423 28.37 -37.54 22.11
N GLY A 424 27.12 -37.13 21.88
CA GLY A 424 25.94 -38.00 22.07
C GLY A 424 25.40 -38.74 20.82
N GLY A 425 25.90 -38.46 19.62
CA GLY A 425 25.23 -38.84 18.36
C GLY A 425 25.55 -40.21 17.75
N ARG A 426 26.18 -41.15 18.49
CA ARG A 426 26.52 -42.49 17.95
C ARG A 426 25.79 -43.61 18.70
N THR A 427 24.54 -43.85 18.33
CA THR A 427 23.93 -45.19 18.41
C THR A 427 23.30 -45.51 17.06
N LYS A 428 24.04 -46.28 16.25
CA LYS A 428 23.50 -46.96 15.07
C LYS A 428 22.58 -48.07 15.57
N HIS A 429 21.29 -48.01 15.24
CA HIS A 429 20.46 -49.20 15.22
C HIS A 429 20.54 -49.84 13.84
N THR A 430 20.86 -51.13 13.87
CA THR A 430 20.96 -52.12 12.79
C THR A 430 19.74 -52.19 11.89
#